data_AF-A0A2V5LTN9-F1
#
_entry.id   AF-A0A2V5LTN9-F1
#
_cell.length_a   1.000
_cell.length_b   1.000
_cell.length_c   1.000
_cell.angle_alpha   90.00
_cell.angle_beta   90.00
_cell.angle_gamma   90.00
#
_symmetry.space_group_name_H-M   'P 1'
#
loop_
_entity.id
_entity.type
_entity.pdbx_description
1 polymer ?
#
loop_
_entity_poly.entity_id
_entity_poly.type
_entity_poly.pdbx_seq_one_letter_code
_entity_poly.pdbx_strand_id
1 'polypeptide(L)'
;MNRCENQEQQTKKQFSPAFWILLATIAATLAKLVSAWKTIGTNDVVVFLLFGRELSLHGLAETYRRAILFNHQPLVAYYLRAIYELSTSAFFVQNSISFAFLLRLPGIIADVVSTVIVCKLANALPGRRVPLWVLLLFALNPISLMVTGFHGNTDSVMVMFVLLSCLMAARPFPLLCGLSSVPFVLAPSAPITPVHCSLYLYQRASHF
;
A
#
# COMPACT_ATOMS: atom_id res chain seq x y z
N MET A 1 -16.57 59.14 2.95
CA MET A 1 -16.22 58.19 4.01
C MET A 1 -16.15 56.76 3.44
N ASN A 2 -15.52 56.58 2.26
CA ASN A 2 -15.71 55.38 1.42
C ASN A 2 -14.38 54.64 1.12
N ARG A 3 -13.34 54.84 1.94
CA ARG A 3 -11.99 54.27 1.70
C ARG A 3 -11.64 53.09 2.60
N CYS A 4 -12.45 52.79 3.63
CA CYS A 4 -12.16 51.73 4.61
C CYS A 4 -12.85 50.38 4.34
N GLU A 5 -13.90 50.31 3.50
CA GLU A 5 -14.61 49.04 3.27
C GLU A 5 -13.97 48.14 2.19
N ASN A 6 -12.99 48.66 1.42
CA ASN A 6 -12.33 47.88 0.38
C ASN A 6 -11.13 47.04 0.85
N GLN A 7 -10.89 46.94 2.17
CA GLN A 7 -9.76 46.19 2.73
C GLN A 7 -10.15 44.91 3.51
N GLU A 8 -11.43 44.61 3.68
CA GLU A 8 -11.87 43.43 4.45
C GLU A 8 -12.26 42.22 3.59
N GLN A 9 -12.02 42.26 2.29
CA GLN A 9 -11.77 41.03 1.53
C GLN A 9 -10.34 40.57 1.84
N GLN A 10 -10.10 40.22 3.11
CA GLN A 10 -9.04 39.31 3.47
C GLN A 10 -9.29 38.04 2.66
N THR A 11 -8.52 37.88 1.59
CA THR A 11 -8.38 36.67 0.81
C THR A 11 -8.01 35.56 1.79
N LYS A 12 -9.01 34.89 2.38
CA LYS A 12 -8.81 33.65 3.13
C LYS A 12 -8.09 32.75 2.15
N LYS A 13 -6.80 32.50 2.39
CA LYS A 13 -5.96 31.64 1.57
C LYS A 13 -6.58 30.24 1.66
N GLN A 14 -7.53 29.96 0.78
CA GLN A 14 -8.31 28.74 0.79
C GLN A 14 -7.39 27.66 0.22
N PHE A 15 -6.85 26.84 1.11
CA PHE A 15 -6.00 25.73 0.71
C PHE A 15 -6.78 24.77 -0.18
N SER A 16 -6.14 24.28 -1.24
CA SER A 16 -6.76 23.34 -2.16
C SER A 16 -7.11 22.02 -1.43
N PRO A 17 -8.16 21.29 -1.86
CA PRO A 17 -8.47 19.97 -1.30
C PRO A 17 -7.27 19.01 -1.34
N ALA A 18 -6.43 19.11 -2.38
CA ALA A 18 -5.20 18.33 -2.51
C ALA A 18 -4.18 18.61 -1.41
N PHE A 19 -4.07 19.86 -0.94
CA PHE A 19 -3.18 20.21 0.17
C PHE A 19 -3.56 19.46 1.45
N TRP A 20 -4.85 19.43 1.80
CA TRP A 20 -5.33 18.73 2.98
C TRP A 20 -5.14 17.22 2.90
N ILE A 21 -5.37 16.62 1.72
CA ILE A 21 -5.11 15.19 1.50
C ILE A 21 -3.63 14.88 1.64
N LEU A 22 -2.75 15.71 1.07
CA LEU A 22 -1.30 15.55 1.19
C LEU A 22 -0.87 15.61 2.65
N LEU A 23 -1.35 16.62 3.39
CA LEU A 23 -1.03 16.78 4.82
C LEU A 23 -1.49 15.56 5.64
N ALA A 24 -2.71 15.09 5.42
CA ALA A 24 -3.24 13.90 6.07
C ALA A 24 -2.43 12.64 5.74
N THR A 25 -2.06 12.46 4.47
CA THR A 25 -1.23 11.33 4.01
C THR A 25 0.15 11.36 4.65
N ILE A 26 0.79 12.54 4.73
CA ILE A 26 2.09 12.72 5.40
C ILE A 26 1.95 12.39 6.88
N ALA A 27 0.94 12.93 7.57
CA ALA A 27 0.72 12.67 8.99
C ALA A 27 0.54 11.16 9.28
N ALA A 28 -0.32 10.48 8.50
CA ALA A 28 -0.50 9.03 8.63
C ALA A 28 0.78 8.25 8.33
N THR A 29 1.53 8.64 7.29
CA THR A 29 2.80 7.99 6.92
C THR A 29 3.84 8.13 8.02
N LEU A 30 3.99 9.33 8.60
CA LEU A 30 4.90 9.57 9.73
C LEU A 30 4.49 8.74 10.94
N ALA A 31 3.20 8.69 11.27
CA ALA A 31 2.71 7.85 12.37
C ALA A 31 3.06 6.36 12.16
N LYS A 32 2.90 5.85 10.93
CA LYS A 32 3.29 4.47 10.58
C LYS A 32 4.79 4.25 10.66
N LEU A 33 5.60 5.18 10.17
CA LEU A 33 7.05 5.09 10.22
C LEU A 33 7.57 5.10 11.66
N VAL A 34 7.01 5.97 12.52
CA VAL A 34 7.35 6.02 13.95
C VAL A 34 6.96 4.72 14.63
N SER A 35 5.74 4.22 14.39
CA SER A 35 5.31 2.91 14.89
C SER A 35 6.24 1.80 14.40
N ALA A 36 6.58 1.82 13.12
CA ALA A 36 7.44 0.81 12.50
C ALA A 36 8.89 0.84 13.02
N TRP A 37 9.37 2.01 13.40
CA TRP A 37 10.71 2.18 13.94
C TRP A 37 10.78 1.79 15.43
N LYS A 38 9.74 2.10 16.20
CA LYS A 38 9.75 1.97 17.66
C LYS A 38 9.21 0.64 18.18
N THR A 39 8.51 -0.13 17.35
CA THR A 39 7.85 -1.38 17.77
C THR A 39 8.38 -2.58 17.01
N ILE A 40 8.35 -3.75 17.63
CA ILE A 40 8.57 -5.04 16.94
C ILE A 40 7.35 -5.38 16.06
N GLY A 41 6.15 -4.97 16.49
CA GLY A 41 4.88 -5.29 15.84
C GLY A 41 4.20 -6.46 16.52
N THR A 42 3.65 -7.39 15.73
CA THR A 42 2.90 -8.55 16.24
C THR A 42 3.64 -9.87 16.04
N ASN A 43 3.00 -10.98 16.40
CA ASN A 43 3.47 -12.33 16.16
C ASN A 43 3.81 -12.58 14.68
N ASP A 44 3.10 -11.92 13.75
CA ASP A 44 3.34 -12.07 12.31
C ASP A 44 4.77 -11.64 11.93
N VAL A 45 5.27 -10.55 12.52
CA VAL A 45 6.64 -10.07 12.29
C VAL A 45 7.67 -11.09 12.75
N VAL A 46 7.42 -11.73 13.89
CA VAL A 46 8.30 -12.77 14.43
C VAL A 46 8.29 -14.02 13.54
N VAL A 47 7.11 -14.44 13.09
CA VAL A 47 6.96 -15.57 12.15
C VAL A 47 7.68 -15.27 10.84
N PHE A 48 7.53 -14.06 10.28
CA PHE A 48 8.23 -13.64 9.07
C PHE A 48 9.75 -13.60 9.24
N LEU A 49 10.24 -13.18 10.41
CA LEU A 49 11.66 -13.21 10.72
C LEU A 49 12.20 -14.64 10.71
N LEU A 50 11.47 -15.58 11.31
CA LEU A 50 11.83 -17.00 11.31
C LEU A 50 11.83 -17.58 9.89
N PHE A 51 10.86 -17.22 9.06
CA PHE A 51 10.86 -17.60 7.65
C PHE A 51 12.06 -17.03 6.90
N GLY A 52 12.38 -15.74 7.08
CA GLY A 52 13.56 -15.12 6.46
C GLY A 52 14.86 -15.84 6.84
N ARG A 53 14.99 -16.25 8.11
CA ARG A 53 16.11 -17.06 8.59
C ARG A 53 16.17 -18.43 7.94
N GLU A 54 15.06 -19.19 7.95
CA GLU A 54 14.99 -20.52 7.34
C GLU A 54 15.30 -20.47 5.84
N LEU A 55 14.79 -19.46 5.14
CA LEU A 55 15.05 -19.23 3.71
C LEU A 55 16.52 -18.91 3.43
N SER A 56 17.20 -18.20 4.33
CA SER A 56 18.63 -17.89 4.21
C SER A 56 19.49 -19.14 4.48
N LEU A 57 19.09 -19.99 5.43
CA LEU A 57 19.85 -21.20 5.80
C LEU A 57 19.64 -22.39 4.85
N HIS A 58 18.40 -22.66 4.46
CA HIS A 58 18.02 -23.90 3.76
C HIS A 58 17.51 -23.66 2.33
N GLY A 59 17.25 -22.41 1.96
CA GLY A 59 16.68 -22.06 0.66
C GLY A 59 15.17 -22.34 0.55
N LEU A 60 14.60 -21.97 -0.60
CA LEU A 60 13.16 -21.93 -0.82
C LEU A 60 12.49 -23.31 -0.78
N ALA A 61 13.00 -24.26 -1.57
CA ALA A 61 12.39 -25.58 -1.72
C ALA A 61 12.34 -26.35 -0.39
N GLU A 62 13.41 -26.22 0.39
CA GLU A 62 13.50 -26.91 1.68
C GLU A 62 12.67 -26.22 2.76
N THR A 63 12.56 -24.88 2.72
CA THR A 63 11.65 -24.14 3.60
C THR A 63 10.21 -24.60 3.41
N TYR A 64 9.74 -24.81 2.17
CA TYR A 64 8.39 -25.34 1.93
C TYR A 64 8.16 -26.74 2.52
N ARG A 65 9.20 -27.55 2.67
CA ARG A 65 9.09 -28.90 3.25
C ARG A 65 9.13 -28.88 4.77
N ARG A 66 9.97 -28.01 5.36
CA ARG A 66 10.27 -28.00 6.79
C ARG A 66 9.37 -27.05 7.58
N ALA A 67 9.02 -25.91 7.01
CA ALA A 67 8.19 -24.90 7.66
C ALA A 67 6.72 -25.13 7.28
N ILE A 68 6.00 -25.92 8.08
CA ILE A 68 4.59 -26.28 7.84
C ILE A 68 3.69 -25.04 7.68
N LEU A 69 4.02 -23.95 8.37
CA LEU A 69 3.26 -22.69 8.31
C LEU A 69 3.64 -21.79 7.12
N PHE A 70 4.66 -22.17 6.35
CA PHE A 70 5.13 -21.36 5.21
C PHE A 70 4.27 -21.61 3.97
N ASN A 71 3.31 -20.74 3.74
CA ASN A 71 2.35 -20.78 2.63
C ASN A 71 2.49 -19.61 1.62
N HIS A 72 3.59 -18.85 1.72
CA HIS A 72 3.79 -17.63 0.95
C HIS A 72 4.42 -17.93 -0.41
N GLN A 73 4.12 -17.14 -1.45
CA GLN A 73 4.69 -17.40 -2.77
C GLN A 73 6.20 -17.15 -2.83
N PRO A 74 6.91 -17.67 -3.85
CA PRO A 74 8.34 -17.46 -4.02
C PRO A 74 8.76 -15.98 -3.98
N LEU A 75 7.97 -15.07 -4.54
CA LEU A 75 8.28 -13.63 -4.51
C LEU A 75 8.35 -13.08 -3.09
N VAL A 76 7.36 -13.41 -2.25
CA VAL A 76 7.36 -13.02 -0.83
C VAL A 76 8.51 -13.69 -0.10
N ALA A 77 8.80 -14.96 -0.42
CA ALA A 77 9.96 -15.68 0.14
C ALA A 77 11.28 -14.95 -0.14
N TYR A 78 11.54 -14.59 -1.40
CA TYR A 78 12.77 -13.88 -1.77
C TYR A 78 12.85 -12.51 -1.11
N TYR A 79 11.73 -11.80 -1.00
CA TYR A 79 11.67 -10.55 -0.26
C TYR A 79 12.05 -10.75 1.21
N LEU A 80 11.42 -11.71 1.91
CA LEU A 80 11.70 -12.04 3.31
C LEU A 80 13.16 -12.42 3.55
N ARG A 81 13.74 -13.23 2.65
CA ARG A 81 15.15 -13.58 2.69
C ARG A 81 16.04 -12.35 2.53
N ALA A 82 15.74 -11.50 1.55
CA ALA A 82 16.54 -10.30 1.27
C ALA A 82 16.52 -9.32 2.45
N ILE A 83 15.35 -9.05 3.04
CA ILE A 83 15.27 -8.15 4.20
C ILE A 83 15.88 -8.77 5.46
N TYR A 84 15.86 -10.11 5.60
CA TYR A 84 16.59 -10.80 6.67
C TYR A 84 18.09 -10.58 6.54
N GLU A 85 18.68 -10.93 5.39
CA GLU A 85 20.11 -10.74 5.13
C GLU A 85 20.52 -9.27 5.29
N LEU A 86 19.70 -8.34 4.78
CA LEU A 86 19.93 -6.91 4.92
C LEU A 86 19.90 -6.44 6.37
N SER A 87 18.91 -6.89 7.16
CA SER A 87 18.80 -6.54 8.58
C SER A 87 19.95 -7.05 9.43
N THR A 88 20.62 -8.13 9.01
CA THR A 88 21.80 -8.69 9.67
C THR A 88 23.12 -8.06 9.22
N SER A 89 23.10 -7.24 8.17
CA SER A 89 24.30 -6.57 7.67
C SER A 89 24.79 -5.47 8.62
N ALA A 90 26.11 -5.22 8.63
CA ALA A 90 26.73 -4.26 9.55
C ALA A 90 26.11 -2.85 9.46
N PHE A 91 25.78 -2.37 8.25
CA PHE A 91 25.17 -1.05 8.06
C PHE A 91 23.81 -0.94 8.75
N PHE A 92 22.93 -1.93 8.59
CA PHE A 92 21.58 -1.89 9.16
C PHE A 92 21.60 -2.06 10.68
N VAL A 93 22.48 -2.93 11.18
CA VAL A 93 22.71 -3.09 12.62
C VAL A 93 23.20 -1.79 13.25
N GLN A 94 24.21 -1.13 12.65
CA GLN A 94 24.75 0.14 13.16
C GLN A 94 23.70 1.27 13.17
N ASN A 95 22.83 1.31 12.17
CA ASN A 95 21.76 2.32 12.06
C ASN A 95 20.48 1.93 12.82
N SER A 96 20.47 0.82 13.56
CA SER A 96 19.29 0.32 14.28
C SER A 96 18.07 0.07 13.37
N ILE A 97 18.30 -0.22 12.09
CA ILE A 97 17.23 -0.54 11.13
C ILE A 97 16.90 -2.03 11.27
N SER A 98 15.77 -2.31 11.91
CA SER A 98 15.34 -3.69 12.20
C SER A 98 14.67 -4.37 11.00
N PHE A 99 14.66 -5.71 11.01
CA PHE A 99 13.83 -6.51 10.11
C PHE A 99 12.35 -6.08 10.16
N ALA A 100 11.84 -5.81 11.37
CA ALA A 100 10.46 -5.38 11.59
C ALA A 100 10.14 -4.07 10.86
N PHE A 101 11.08 -3.12 10.84
CA PHE A 101 10.92 -1.89 10.07
C PHE A 101 10.89 -2.18 8.57
N LEU A 102 11.88 -2.95 8.07
CA LEU A 102 11.99 -3.31 6.66
C LEU A 102 10.78 -4.04 6.11
N LEU A 103 10.21 -4.97 6.89
CA LEU A 103 9.01 -5.74 6.56
C LEU A 103 7.79 -4.85 6.31
N ARG A 104 7.65 -3.76 7.08
CA ARG A 104 6.48 -2.87 7.02
C ARG A 104 6.59 -1.79 5.95
N LEU A 105 7.81 -1.45 5.52
CA LEU A 105 8.04 -0.39 4.54
C LEU A 105 7.21 -0.52 3.25
N PRO A 106 7.13 -1.70 2.59
CA PRO A 106 6.31 -1.83 1.38
C PRO A 106 4.82 -1.56 1.64
N GLY A 107 4.28 -1.98 2.78
CA GLY A 107 2.90 -1.70 3.16
C GLY A 107 2.64 -0.21 3.37
N ILE A 108 3.56 0.49 4.04
CA ILE A 108 3.48 1.94 4.25
C ILE A 108 3.52 2.68 2.90
N ILE A 109 4.42 2.29 2.00
CA ILE A 109 4.51 2.85 0.65
C ILE A 109 3.22 2.56 -0.13
N ALA A 110 2.70 1.34 -0.03
CA ALA A 110 1.49 0.92 -0.71
C ALA A 110 0.27 1.74 -0.29
N ASP A 111 0.16 2.15 0.98
CA ASP A 111 -0.93 3.01 1.44
C ASP A 111 -0.85 4.44 0.85
N VAL A 112 0.36 4.99 0.73
CA VAL A 112 0.58 6.30 0.08
C VAL A 112 0.16 6.23 -1.39
N VAL A 113 0.64 5.21 -2.11
CA VAL A 113 0.32 5.00 -3.52
C VAL A 113 -1.19 4.76 -3.70
N SER A 114 -1.81 3.97 -2.82
CA SER A 114 -3.25 3.72 -2.82
C SER A 114 -4.04 5.02 -2.65
N THR A 115 -3.61 5.91 -1.75
CA THR A 115 -4.26 7.22 -1.57
C THR A 115 -4.19 8.07 -2.83
N VAL A 116 -3.03 8.08 -3.51
CA VAL A 116 -2.87 8.78 -4.80
C VAL A 116 -3.77 8.18 -5.88
N ILE A 117 -3.86 6.85 -5.96
CA ILE A 117 -4.72 6.16 -6.93
C ILE A 117 -6.20 6.48 -6.69
N VAL A 118 -6.66 6.42 -5.44
CA VAL A 118 -8.05 6.75 -5.07
C VAL A 118 -8.37 8.21 -5.42
N CYS A 119 -7.46 9.15 -5.20
CA CYS A 119 -7.64 10.54 -5.62
C CYS A 119 -7.75 10.67 -7.15
N LYS A 120 -6.95 9.93 -7.91
CA LYS A 120 -7.03 9.90 -9.39
C LYS A 120 -8.35 9.30 -9.88
N LEU A 121 -8.81 8.22 -9.26
CA LEU A 121 -10.10 7.60 -9.56
C LEU A 121 -11.27 8.54 -9.24
N ALA A 122 -11.23 9.21 -8.08
CA ALA A 122 -12.24 10.18 -7.68
C ALA A 122 -12.41 11.34 -8.67
N ASN A 123 -11.31 11.78 -9.29
CA ASN A 123 -11.32 12.82 -10.33
C ASN A 123 -11.73 12.30 -11.71
N ALA A 124 -11.63 10.99 -11.96
CA ALA A 124 -11.95 10.38 -13.25
C ALA A 124 -13.45 10.06 -13.42
N LEU A 125 -14.24 10.10 -12.34
CA LEU A 125 -15.67 9.79 -12.36
C LEU A 125 -16.51 10.98 -12.90
N PRO A 126 -17.15 10.86 -14.07
CA PRO A 126 -17.98 11.93 -14.62
C PRO A 126 -19.21 12.17 -13.74
N GLY A 127 -19.53 13.43 -13.45
CA GLY A 127 -20.77 13.83 -12.78
C GLY A 127 -20.85 13.55 -11.27
N ARG A 128 -19.84 12.94 -10.64
CA ARG A 128 -19.83 12.66 -9.20
C ARG A 128 -18.53 13.14 -8.55
N ARG A 129 -18.61 14.22 -7.78
CA ARG A 129 -17.49 14.68 -6.95
C ARG A 129 -17.47 13.89 -5.65
N VAL A 130 -16.41 13.14 -5.41
CA VAL A 130 -16.18 12.52 -4.09
C VAL A 130 -15.89 13.64 -3.09
N PRO A 131 -16.60 13.69 -1.94
CA PRO A 131 -16.40 14.76 -0.98
C PRO A 131 -15.03 14.60 -0.29
N LEU A 132 -14.39 15.73 0.01
CA LEU A 132 -13.03 15.77 0.58
C LEU A 132 -12.90 14.92 1.86
N TRP A 133 -13.91 14.92 2.73
CA TRP A 133 -13.87 14.17 3.99
C TRP A 133 -13.74 12.66 3.78
N VAL A 134 -14.28 12.10 2.69
CA VAL A 134 -14.11 10.67 2.36
C VAL A 134 -12.66 10.36 1.99
N LEU A 135 -12.02 11.25 1.23
CA LEU A 135 -10.60 11.12 0.87
C LEU A 135 -9.68 11.29 2.09
N LEU A 136 -10.05 12.18 3.03
CA LEU A 136 -9.34 12.35 4.29
C LEU A 136 -9.49 11.12 5.20
N LEU A 137 -10.69 10.56 5.32
CA LEU A 137 -10.93 9.31 6.06
C LEU A 137 -10.13 8.14 5.47
N PHE A 138 -10.04 8.06 4.15
CA PHE A 138 -9.21 7.05 3.49
C PHE A 138 -7.72 7.25 3.83
N ALA A 139 -7.20 8.47 3.72
CA ALA A 139 -5.81 8.79 4.02
C ALA A 139 -5.45 8.54 5.51
N LEU A 140 -6.38 8.83 6.43
CA LEU A 140 -6.20 8.68 7.89
C LEU A 140 -6.77 7.36 8.42
N ASN A 141 -6.99 6.36 7.57
CA ASN A 141 -7.66 5.12 7.95
C ASN A 141 -6.97 4.45 9.16
N PRO A 142 -7.65 4.31 10.32
CA PRO A 142 -7.08 3.73 11.54
C PRO A 142 -6.71 2.25 11.36
N ILE A 143 -7.43 1.52 10.51
CA ILE A 143 -7.13 0.11 10.20
C ILE A 143 -5.80 0.03 9.47
N SER A 144 -5.57 0.91 8.49
CA SER A 144 -4.30 0.97 7.76
C SER A 144 -3.15 1.33 8.70
N LEU A 145 -3.34 2.28 9.62
CA LEU A 145 -2.35 2.59 10.67
C LEU A 145 -1.99 1.37 11.51
N MET A 146 -2.98 0.59 11.94
CA MET A 146 -2.75 -0.62 12.73
C MET A 146 -2.07 -1.73 11.92
N VAL A 147 -2.52 -1.99 10.69
CA VAL A 147 -2.05 -3.12 9.87
C VAL A 147 -0.63 -2.88 9.33
N THR A 148 -0.40 -1.76 8.63
CA THR A 148 0.90 -1.49 8.00
C THR A 148 1.87 -0.80 8.93
N GLY A 149 1.38 -0.01 9.90
CA GLY A 149 2.22 0.67 10.87
C GLY A 149 2.64 -0.21 12.06
N PHE A 150 1.78 -1.10 12.54
CA PHE A 150 2.04 -1.92 13.72
C PHE A 150 2.10 -3.42 13.41
N HIS A 151 1.10 -3.99 12.74
CA HIS A 151 0.92 -5.44 12.63
C HIS A 151 2.05 -6.14 11.87
N GLY A 152 2.42 -5.63 10.68
CA GLY A 152 3.43 -6.24 9.83
C GLY A 152 2.90 -7.11 8.69
N ASN A 153 1.62 -6.96 8.35
CA ASN A 153 1.00 -7.67 7.22
C ASN A 153 1.29 -6.96 5.88
N THR A 154 1.45 -7.74 4.81
CA THR A 154 1.73 -7.30 3.44
C THR A 154 0.48 -7.11 2.57
N ASP A 155 -0.73 -7.35 3.08
CA ASP A 155 -2.00 -7.23 2.35
C ASP A 155 -2.21 -5.86 1.70
N SER A 156 -1.74 -4.76 2.31
CA SER A 156 -1.82 -3.43 1.70
C SER A 156 -1.12 -3.34 0.34
N VAL A 157 -0.06 -4.11 0.13
CA VAL A 157 0.63 -4.18 -1.17
C VAL A 157 -0.28 -4.80 -2.22
N MET A 158 -1.01 -5.86 -1.88
CA MET A 158 -2.04 -6.44 -2.76
C MET A 158 -3.10 -5.41 -3.11
N VAL A 159 -3.65 -4.74 -2.09
CA VAL A 159 -4.71 -3.73 -2.28
C VAL A 159 -4.25 -2.61 -3.21
N MET A 160 -3.01 -2.15 -3.09
CA MET A 160 -2.44 -1.16 -4.00
C MET A 160 -2.46 -1.64 -5.46
N PHE A 161 -2.05 -2.88 -5.73
CA PHE A 161 -2.08 -3.45 -7.09
C PHE A 161 -3.51 -3.63 -7.62
N VAL A 162 -4.47 -4.00 -6.77
CA VAL A 162 -5.89 -4.05 -7.13
C VAL A 162 -6.41 -2.66 -7.52
N LEU A 163 -6.13 -1.64 -6.71
CA LEU A 163 -6.51 -0.26 -7.01
C LEU A 163 -5.85 0.25 -8.30
N LEU A 164 -4.58 -0.09 -8.52
CA LEU A 164 -3.86 0.24 -9.75
C LEU A 164 -4.53 -0.41 -10.96
N SER A 165 -4.92 -1.68 -10.83
CA SER A 165 -5.64 -2.41 -11.87
C SER A 165 -6.97 -1.73 -12.21
N CYS A 166 -7.74 -1.31 -11.19
CA CYS A 166 -8.97 -0.53 -11.40
C CYS A 166 -8.72 0.80 -12.14
N LEU A 167 -7.65 1.52 -11.79
CA LEU A 167 -7.27 2.77 -12.48
C LEU A 167 -6.88 2.52 -13.94
N MET A 168 -6.20 1.41 -14.22
CA MET A 168 -5.81 1.04 -15.58
C MET A 168 -7.01 0.55 -16.40
N ALA A 169 -7.97 -0.16 -15.81
CA ALA A 169 -9.23 -0.53 -16.46
C ALA A 169 -10.07 0.71 -16.83
N ALA A 170 -9.99 1.79 -16.06
CA ALA A 170 -10.61 3.07 -16.41
C ALA A 170 -9.91 3.81 -17.57
N ARG A 171 -8.82 3.27 -18.13
CA ARG A 171 -7.98 3.87 -19.19
C ARG A 171 -7.93 2.93 -20.41
N PRO A 172 -7.62 3.44 -21.63
CA PRO A 172 -7.58 2.63 -22.85
C PRO A 172 -6.36 1.67 -22.96
N PHE A 173 -5.73 1.27 -21.84
CA PHE A 173 -4.51 0.45 -21.82
C PHE A 173 -4.76 -0.94 -21.18
N PRO A 174 -5.45 -1.86 -21.88
CA PRO A 174 -5.91 -3.11 -21.29
C PRO A 174 -4.79 -4.10 -20.90
N LEU A 175 -3.65 -4.06 -21.60
CA LEU A 175 -2.50 -4.93 -21.28
C LEU A 175 -1.83 -4.57 -19.94
N LEU A 176 -1.80 -3.27 -19.58
CA LEU A 176 -1.27 -2.83 -18.28
C LEU A 176 -2.19 -3.21 -17.11
N CYS A 177 -3.51 -3.30 -17.36
CA CYS A 177 -4.47 -3.78 -16.37
C CYS A 177 -4.23 -5.26 -16.01
N GLY A 178 -3.93 -6.09 -17.01
CA GLY A 178 -3.54 -7.48 -16.77
C GLY A 178 -2.23 -7.59 -16.00
N LEU A 179 -1.17 -6.91 -16.47
CA LEU A 179 0.17 -6.98 -15.88
C LEU A 179 0.24 -6.47 -14.43
N SER A 180 -0.57 -5.48 -14.07
CA SER A 180 -0.63 -4.97 -12.68
C SER A 180 -1.28 -5.94 -11.70
N SER A 181 -2.07 -6.91 -12.16
CA SER A 181 -2.65 -7.97 -11.33
C SER A 181 -1.72 -9.18 -11.13
N VAL A 182 -0.75 -9.37 -12.04
CA VAL A 182 0.17 -10.54 -12.06
C VAL A 182 0.99 -10.74 -10.78
N PRO A 183 1.49 -9.69 -10.06
CA PRO A 183 2.30 -9.90 -8.86
C PRO A 183 1.57 -10.65 -7.73
N PHE A 184 0.23 -10.72 -7.75
CA PHE A 184 -0.55 -11.27 -6.63
C PHE A 184 -1.58 -12.36 -7.00
N VAL A 185 -1.73 -12.69 -8.29
CA VAL A 185 -2.60 -13.79 -8.77
C VAL A 185 -2.16 -15.18 -8.26
N LEU A 186 -1.02 -15.29 -7.58
CA LEU A 186 -0.53 -16.53 -6.98
C LEU A 186 -0.79 -16.65 -5.47
N ALA A 187 -1.58 -15.75 -4.87
CA ALA A 187 -1.94 -15.85 -3.45
C ALA A 187 -3.04 -16.91 -3.29
N PRO A 188 -2.94 -17.87 -2.35
CA PRO A 188 -3.97 -18.90 -2.18
C PRO A 188 -5.32 -18.33 -1.72
N SER A 189 -5.41 -17.04 -1.35
CA SER A 189 -6.54 -16.46 -0.64
C SER A 189 -7.43 -15.51 -1.46
N ALA A 190 -7.16 -15.25 -2.75
CA ALA A 190 -7.90 -14.19 -3.44
C ALA A 190 -8.33 -14.56 -4.87
N PRO A 191 -9.62 -14.93 -5.11
CA PRO A 191 -10.19 -15.04 -6.45
C PRO A 191 -10.43 -13.63 -7.01
N ILE A 192 -9.37 -12.86 -7.20
CA ILE A 192 -9.40 -11.49 -7.72
C ILE A 192 -9.39 -11.52 -9.26
N THR A 193 -8.82 -12.56 -9.85
CA THR A 193 -8.70 -12.78 -11.30
C THR A 193 -10.04 -12.79 -12.04
N PRO A 194 -11.11 -13.46 -11.56
CA PRO A 194 -12.40 -13.49 -12.24
C PRO A 194 -13.02 -12.09 -12.36
N VAL A 195 -12.96 -11.27 -11.29
CA VAL A 195 -13.57 -9.93 -11.27
C VAL A 195 -12.86 -8.99 -12.25
N HIS A 196 -11.54 -9.09 -12.37
CA HIS A 196 -10.75 -8.28 -13.30
C HIS A 196 -10.99 -8.68 -14.76
N CYS A 197 -11.07 -9.98 -15.06
CA CYS A 197 -11.45 -10.48 -16.37
C CYS A 197 -12.88 -10.09 -16.75
N SER A 198 -13.84 -10.18 -15.81
CA SER A 198 -15.23 -9.78 -16.05
C SER A 198 -15.40 -8.29 -16.30
N LEU A 199 -14.69 -7.42 -15.57
CA LEU A 199 -14.71 -5.97 -15.81
C LEU A 199 -14.08 -5.61 -17.17
N TYR A 200 -12.98 -6.27 -17.53
CA TYR A 200 -12.35 -6.13 -18.85
C TYR A 200 -13.29 -6.55 -19.99
N LEU A 201 -13.96 -7.71 -19.85
CA LEU A 201 -14.93 -8.20 -20.83
C LEU A 201 -16.15 -7.29 -20.93
N TYR A 202 -16.65 -6.77 -19.81
CA TYR A 202 -17.79 -5.84 -19.76
C TYR A 202 -17.50 -4.53 -20.48
N GLN A 203 -16.33 -3.90 -20.23
CA GLN A 203 -15.95 -2.66 -20.91
C GLN A 203 -15.72 -2.86 -22.41
N ARG A 204 -15.18 -4.02 -22.83
CA ARG A 204 -15.01 -4.32 -24.25
C ARG A 204 -16.35 -4.58 -24.95
N ALA A 205 -17.32 -5.15 -24.24
CA ALA A 205 -18.67 -5.39 -24.77
C ALA A 205 -19.49 -4.09 -24.94
N SER A 206 -19.25 -3.04 -24.14
CA SER A 206 -19.96 -1.75 -24.27
C SER A 206 -19.46 -0.84 -25.40
N HIS A 207 -18.44 -1.26 -26.16
CA HIS A 207 -17.88 -0.53 -27.31
C HIS A 207 -18.19 -1.23 -28.66
N PHE A 208 -19.04 -2.27 -28.66
CA PHE A 208 -19.69 -2.84 -29.83
C PHE A 208 -21.18 -2.49 -29.82
#